data_AF-A0A352WB58-F1
#
_entry.id   AF-A0A352WB58-F1
#
_cell.length_a   1.000
_cell.length_b   1.000
_cell.length_c   1.000
_cell.angle_alpha   90.00
_cell.angle_beta   90.00
_cell.angle_gamma   90.00
#
_symmetry.space_group_name_H-M   'P 1'
#
loop_
_entity.id
_entity.type
_entity.pdbx_description
1 polymer ?
#
loop_
_entity_poly.entity_id
_entity_poly.type
_entity_poly.pdbx_seq_one_letter_code
_entity_poly.pdbx_strand_id
1 'polypeptide(L)'
;MARRKKKDLEARVNLANNSGADLFLSIHANSFPGQSWSGAQTFYDRGEAESNTWARAVQSELVNQLGPNNRKVKSADFRVLSDTKMPAILVEVGFLSNPREARLLADQEYRVKVAESIYQGTVNYLVQKYSERGAQGERDEQPAVSSGGAAGQTGSTSAVNPETLRLKPGEAILYFASIDNDDNLQPEIRLIPGLMEKTSLSQQALLLLAELIKGPGPQSVLVATVPSAAKVNSARVDANGILMIDFTDDLVTGFQGGGRSEQLAVFSIVNTLTGIEGINGVKISIAGRADVSIGGHISLEDVFRRNEAILEIWKE
;
A
#
# COMPACT_ATOMS: atom_id res chain seq x y z
N MET A 1 5.62 -21.47 -3.34
CA MET A 1 5.59 -20.20 -4.11
C MET A 1 6.13 -19.02 -3.28
N ALA A 2 5.64 -18.82 -2.05
CA ALA A 2 6.02 -17.69 -1.18
C ALA A 2 7.55 -17.53 -0.94
N ARG A 3 8.27 -18.61 -0.62
CA ARG A 3 9.74 -18.58 -0.42
C ARG A 3 10.52 -18.13 -1.66
N ARG A 4 10.05 -18.50 -2.86
CA ARG A 4 10.68 -18.06 -4.12
C ARG A 4 10.52 -16.55 -4.30
N LYS A 5 9.33 -16.00 -3.99
CA LYS A 5 9.06 -14.55 -4.05
C LYS A 5 9.97 -13.78 -3.09
N LYS A 6 10.13 -14.25 -1.84
CA LYS A 6 11.07 -13.64 -0.89
C LYS A 6 12.51 -13.66 -1.39
N LYS A 7 13.02 -14.82 -1.83
CA LYS A 7 14.40 -14.94 -2.31
C LYS A 7 14.68 -13.99 -3.49
N ASP A 8 13.70 -13.78 -4.35
CA ASP A 8 13.79 -12.80 -5.45
C ASP A 8 13.91 -11.36 -4.93
N LEU A 9 13.07 -10.97 -3.97
CA LEU A 9 13.15 -9.66 -3.30
C LEU A 9 14.52 -9.42 -2.65
N GLU A 10 15.00 -10.39 -1.87
CA GLU A 10 16.31 -10.31 -1.23
C GLU A 10 17.45 -10.16 -2.25
N ALA A 11 17.37 -10.88 -3.37
CA ALA A 11 18.37 -10.77 -4.43
C ALA A 11 18.39 -9.38 -5.06
N ARG A 12 17.23 -8.75 -5.29
CA ARG A 12 17.12 -7.37 -5.82
C ARG A 12 17.72 -6.35 -4.86
N VAL A 13 17.37 -6.45 -3.57
CA VAL A 13 17.90 -5.58 -2.52
C VAL A 13 19.42 -5.71 -2.42
N ASN A 14 19.94 -6.94 -2.40
CA ASN A 14 21.38 -7.19 -2.32
C ASN A 14 22.11 -6.66 -3.54
N LEU A 15 21.55 -6.81 -4.74
CA LEU A 15 22.13 -6.24 -5.96
C LEU A 15 22.20 -4.71 -5.89
N ALA A 16 21.11 -4.05 -5.50
CA ALA A 16 21.05 -2.60 -5.36
C ALA A 16 22.06 -2.08 -4.33
N ASN A 17 22.09 -2.69 -3.14
CA ASN A 17 22.99 -2.26 -2.07
C ASN A 17 24.48 -2.47 -2.37
N ASN A 18 24.81 -3.38 -3.29
CA ASN A 18 26.19 -3.69 -3.67
C ASN A 18 26.63 -3.00 -4.98
N SER A 19 25.74 -2.27 -5.68
CA SER A 19 26.06 -1.66 -6.97
C SER A 19 26.76 -0.31 -6.86
N GLY A 20 26.69 0.35 -5.69
CA GLY A 20 27.13 1.74 -5.53
C GLY A 20 26.25 2.75 -6.25
N ALA A 21 25.00 2.39 -6.59
CA ALA A 21 24.07 3.27 -7.28
C ALA A 21 23.63 4.47 -6.42
N ASP A 22 23.53 5.65 -7.05
CA ASP A 22 23.01 6.86 -6.43
C ASP A 22 21.49 6.81 -6.20
N LEU A 23 20.77 6.07 -7.04
CA LEU A 23 19.31 5.95 -7.04
C LEU A 23 18.88 4.52 -7.39
N PHE A 24 17.79 4.05 -6.79
CA PHE A 24 17.17 2.77 -7.10
C PHE A 24 15.76 2.95 -7.67
N LEU A 25 15.55 2.47 -8.90
CA LEU A 25 14.26 2.49 -9.60
C LEU A 25 13.79 1.06 -9.83
N SER A 26 12.65 0.69 -9.26
CA SER A 26 11.95 -0.55 -9.58
C SER A 26 10.79 -0.29 -10.54
N ILE A 27 10.71 -1.02 -11.66
CA ILE A 27 9.63 -0.88 -12.65
C ILE A 27 8.71 -2.10 -12.57
N HIS A 28 7.42 -1.85 -12.39
CA HIS A 28 6.38 -2.86 -12.23
C HIS A 28 5.17 -2.53 -13.12
N ALA A 29 4.34 -3.54 -13.39
CA ALA A 29 3.02 -3.37 -13.98
C ALA A 29 2.00 -3.95 -13.01
N ASN A 30 1.00 -3.13 -12.66
CA ASN A 30 0.05 -3.45 -11.61
C ASN A 30 -1.00 -4.43 -12.13
N SER A 31 -1.74 -5.03 -11.21
CA SER A 31 -2.87 -5.91 -11.54
C SER A 31 -3.79 -5.96 -10.34
N PHE A 32 -5.09 -5.86 -10.57
CA PHE A 32 -6.14 -5.98 -9.56
C PHE A 32 -7.21 -6.98 -10.01
N PRO A 33 -8.01 -7.54 -9.09
CA PRO A 33 -9.14 -8.38 -9.46
C PRO A 33 -10.15 -7.70 -10.41
N GLY A 34 -10.32 -6.38 -10.28
CA GLY A 34 -11.18 -5.59 -11.17
C GLY A 34 -10.45 -4.94 -12.35
N GLN A 35 -11.25 -4.49 -13.32
CA GLN A 35 -10.76 -3.94 -14.60
C GLN A 35 -10.87 -2.40 -14.69
N SER A 36 -11.42 -1.73 -13.67
CA SER A 36 -11.64 -0.27 -13.67
C SER A 36 -10.36 0.53 -13.43
N TRP A 37 -9.41 -0.04 -12.68
CA TRP A 37 -8.16 0.63 -12.32
C TRP A 37 -7.28 0.94 -13.52
N SER A 38 -6.70 2.14 -13.55
CA SER A 38 -5.87 2.62 -14.66
C SER A 38 -4.90 3.71 -14.20
N GLY A 39 -3.87 3.97 -15.03
CA GLY A 39 -2.90 5.03 -14.80
C GLY A 39 -1.63 4.55 -14.10
N ALA A 40 -0.51 5.20 -14.41
CA ALA A 40 0.78 4.92 -13.80
C ALA A 40 0.91 5.59 -12.41
N GLN A 41 1.58 4.93 -11.48
CA GLN A 41 1.75 5.41 -10.10
C GLN A 41 3.14 5.14 -9.56
N THR A 42 3.66 6.11 -8.82
CA THR A 42 4.98 6.04 -8.20
C THR A 42 4.87 5.91 -6.68
N PHE A 43 5.66 5.01 -6.12
CA PHE A 43 5.73 4.69 -4.69
C PHE A 43 7.12 4.96 -4.14
N TYR A 44 7.20 5.31 -2.85
CA TYR A 44 8.43 5.50 -2.09
C TYR A 44 8.26 4.94 -0.65
N ASP A 45 9.35 4.72 0.08
CA ASP A 45 9.25 4.27 1.47
C ASP A 45 8.85 5.41 2.43
N ARG A 46 8.05 5.10 3.45
CA ARG A 46 7.52 6.12 4.37
C ARG A 46 8.66 6.71 5.21
N GLY A 47 8.80 8.03 5.16
CA GLY A 47 9.83 8.76 5.93
C GLY A 47 11.03 9.15 5.09
N GLU A 48 11.17 8.59 3.88
CA GLU A 48 12.26 8.90 2.95
C GLU A 48 11.95 10.17 2.15
N ALA A 49 12.29 11.33 2.72
CA ALA A 49 12.01 12.65 2.13
C ALA A 49 12.64 12.83 0.75
N GLU A 50 13.86 12.31 0.54
CA GLU A 50 14.55 12.38 -0.74
C GLU A 50 13.85 11.54 -1.81
N SER A 51 13.50 10.30 -1.47
CA SER A 51 12.74 9.40 -2.34
C SER A 51 11.35 9.97 -2.68
N ASN A 52 10.69 10.65 -1.74
CA ASN A 52 9.42 11.33 -1.95
C ASN A 52 9.54 12.45 -3.00
N THR A 53 10.58 13.28 -2.90
CA THR A 53 10.84 14.35 -3.88
C THR A 53 11.08 13.78 -5.27
N TRP A 54 11.91 12.74 -5.38
CA TRP A 54 12.14 12.06 -6.67
C TRP A 54 10.87 11.41 -7.23
N ALA A 55 10.11 10.71 -6.39
CA ALA A 55 8.83 10.09 -6.76
C ALA A 55 7.83 11.11 -7.31
N ARG A 56 7.76 12.32 -6.72
CA ARG A 56 6.89 13.41 -7.21
C ARG A 56 7.31 13.94 -8.56
N ALA A 57 8.60 14.11 -8.78
CA ALA A 57 9.11 14.54 -10.08
C ALA A 57 8.77 13.52 -11.18
N VAL A 58 8.98 12.22 -10.92
CA VAL A 58 8.62 11.14 -11.85
C VAL A 58 7.11 11.05 -12.07
N GLN A 59 6.30 11.09 -11.00
CA GLN A 59 4.83 11.03 -11.13
C GLN A 59 4.28 12.20 -11.94
N SER A 60 4.82 13.41 -11.79
CA SER A 60 4.39 14.58 -12.56
C SER A 60 4.53 14.34 -14.06
N GLU A 61 5.67 13.79 -14.49
CA GLU A 61 5.89 13.48 -15.91
C GLU A 61 4.99 12.36 -16.42
N LEU A 62 4.79 11.30 -15.62
CA LEU A 62 3.86 10.22 -15.96
C LEU A 62 2.41 10.72 -16.16
N VAL A 63 1.98 11.68 -15.34
CA VAL A 63 0.66 12.33 -15.47
C VAL A 63 0.59 13.21 -16.72
N ASN A 64 1.65 13.94 -17.02
CA ASN A 64 1.68 14.88 -18.14
C ASN A 64 1.75 14.18 -19.51
N GLN A 65 2.41 13.02 -19.61
CA GLN A 65 2.78 12.43 -20.89
C GLN A 65 1.96 11.20 -21.32
N LEU A 66 1.40 10.42 -20.39
CA LEU A 66 0.80 9.11 -20.70
C LEU A 66 -0.71 9.12 -21.01
N GLY A 67 -1.34 10.30 -21.01
CA GLY A 67 -2.79 10.46 -21.21
C GLY A 67 -3.56 10.60 -19.89
N PRO A 68 -4.84 10.18 -19.79
CA PRO A 68 -5.64 10.38 -18.59
C PRO A 68 -5.08 9.53 -17.44
N ASN A 69 -4.28 10.17 -16.60
CA ASN A 69 -3.69 9.63 -15.38
C ASN A 69 -3.84 10.69 -14.28
N ASN A 70 -4.67 10.43 -13.28
CA ASN A 70 -4.90 11.33 -12.15
C ASN A 70 -4.24 10.82 -10.86
N ARG A 71 -3.39 9.80 -10.95
CA ARG A 71 -2.79 9.16 -9.79
C ARG A 71 -1.75 10.05 -9.14
N LYS A 72 -1.70 9.97 -7.81
CA LYS A 72 -0.74 10.70 -6.97
C LYS A 72 0.30 9.73 -6.40
N VAL A 73 1.47 10.27 -6.07
CA VAL A 73 2.51 9.54 -5.33
C VAL A 73 1.95 9.04 -4.00
N LYS A 74 2.32 7.81 -3.62
CA LYS A 74 1.97 7.21 -2.33
C LYS A 74 3.19 6.60 -1.65
N SER A 75 3.18 6.54 -0.32
CA SER A 75 4.16 5.71 0.40
C SER A 75 3.71 4.25 0.47
N ALA A 76 4.66 3.33 0.41
CA ALA A 76 4.40 1.92 0.57
C ALA A 76 5.60 1.20 1.21
N ASP A 77 5.29 0.26 2.10
CA ASP A 77 6.27 -0.54 2.83
C ASP A 77 6.75 -1.73 1.97
N PHE A 78 7.10 -1.46 0.71
CA PHE A 78 7.63 -2.47 -0.20
C PHE A 78 9.09 -2.76 0.16
N ARG A 79 9.44 -4.04 0.28
CA ARG A 79 10.75 -4.46 0.76
C ARG A 79 11.93 -3.91 -0.09
N VAL A 80 11.71 -3.79 -1.39
CA VAL A 80 12.71 -3.21 -2.31
C VAL A 80 12.91 -1.70 -2.13
N LEU A 81 12.03 -1.02 -1.40
CA LEU A 81 12.17 0.40 -1.07
C LEU A 81 12.76 0.58 0.34
N SER A 82 12.30 -0.22 1.31
CA SER A 82 12.72 -0.12 2.71
C SER A 82 14.12 -0.67 2.98
N ASP A 83 14.54 -1.72 2.27
CA ASP A 83 15.80 -2.41 2.56
C ASP A 83 16.96 -1.93 1.68
N THR A 84 16.70 -1.02 0.74
CA THR A 84 17.73 -0.39 -0.10
C THR A 84 18.31 0.84 0.57
N LYS A 85 19.62 1.05 0.43
CA LYS A 85 20.39 2.08 1.17
C LYS A 85 20.49 3.44 0.46
N MET A 86 20.01 3.53 -0.77
CA MET A 86 19.96 4.75 -1.57
C MET A 86 18.50 5.18 -1.75
N PRO A 87 18.24 6.44 -2.15
CA PRO A 87 16.90 6.87 -2.48
C PRO A 87 16.26 5.94 -3.51
N ALA A 88 15.03 5.51 -3.22
CA ALA A 88 14.39 4.38 -3.86
C ALA A 88 12.94 4.70 -4.22
N ILE A 89 12.55 4.41 -5.46
CA ILE A 89 11.15 4.49 -5.91
C ILE A 89 10.73 3.24 -6.67
N LEU A 90 9.44 2.94 -6.64
CA LEU A 90 8.82 1.90 -7.44
C LEU A 90 7.74 2.54 -8.32
N VAL A 91 7.82 2.32 -9.63
CA VAL A 91 6.84 2.81 -10.60
C VAL A 91 5.99 1.63 -11.08
N GLU A 92 4.70 1.66 -10.76
CA GLU A 92 3.67 0.84 -11.40
C GLU A 92 3.23 1.53 -12.68
N VAL A 93 3.63 1.04 -13.86
CA VAL A 93 3.50 1.76 -15.14
C VAL A 93 2.10 1.71 -15.76
N GLY A 94 1.16 1.00 -15.15
CA GLY A 94 -0.21 0.77 -15.62
C GLY A 94 -0.78 -0.55 -15.10
N PHE A 95 -1.98 -0.93 -15.54
CA PHE A 95 -2.70 -2.11 -15.01
C PHE A 95 -2.88 -3.21 -16.05
N LEU A 96 -2.25 -4.36 -15.85
CA LEU A 96 -2.44 -5.55 -16.71
C LEU A 96 -3.85 -6.13 -16.63
N SER A 97 -4.58 -5.89 -15.53
CA SER A 97 -5.98 -6.31 -15.39
C SER A 97 -6.97 -5.42 -16.16
N ASN A 98 -6.56 -4.22 -16.57
CA ASN A 98 -7.38 -3.32 -17.37
C ASN A 98 -7.10 -3.56 -18.87
N PRO A 99 -8.09 -3.99 -19.67
CA PRO A 99 -7.86 -4.33 -21.08
C PRO A 99 -7.31 -3.18 -21.94
N ARG A 100 -7.66 -1.93 -21.62
CA ARG A 100 -7.12 -0.75 -22.32
C ARG A 100 -5.64 -0.57 -21.99
N GLU A 101 -5.32 -0.55 -20.69
CA GLU A 101 -3.95 -0.37 -20.20
C GLU A 101 -3.05 -1.53 -20.65
N ALA A 102 -3.53 -2.77 -20.62
CA ALA A 102 -2.78 -3.94 -21.10
C ALA A 102 -2.40 -3.82 -22.59
N ARG A 103 -3.30 -3.28 -23.43
CA ARG A 103 -2.98 -3.00 -24.84
C ARG A 103 -1.94 -1.90 -24.98
N LEU A 104 -2.03 -0.84 -24.17
CA LEU A 104 -1.03 0.23 -24.14
C LEU A 104 0.34 -0.32 -23.70
N LEU A 105 0.40 -1.14 -22.64
CA LEU A 105 1.65 -1.73 -22.17
C LEU A 105 2.28 -2.71 -23.17
N ALA A 106 1.46 -3.34 -24.02
CA ALA A 106 1.93 -4.17 -25.13
C ALA A 106 2.45 -3.35 -26.32
N ASP A 107 2.06 -2.07 -26.44
CA ASP A 107 2.49 -1.17 -27.50
C ASP A 107 3.92 -0.63 -27.27
N GLN A 108 4.74 -0.62 -28.32
CA GLN A 108 6.13 -0.20 -28.22
C GLN A 108 6.29 1.31 -28.03
N GLU A 109 5.50 2.12 -28.74
CA GLU A 109 5.58 3.58 -28.64
C GLU A 109 5.14 4.07 -27.27
N TYR A 110 4.10 3.46 -26.70
CA TYR A 110 3.67 3.73 -25.34
C TYR A 110 4.75 3.38 -24.31
N ARG A 111 5.43 2.23 -24.43
CA ARG A 111 6.55 1.89 -23.53
C ARG A 111 7.72 2.89 -23.63
N VAL A 112 7.99 3.44 -24.82
CA VAL A 112 8.97 4.52 -24.98
C VAL A 112 8.53 5.77 -24.23
N LYS A 113 7.27 6.20 -24.35
CA LYS A 113 6.74 7.35 -23.59
C LYS A 113 6.83 7.15 -22.07
N VAL A 114 6.57 5.94 -21.58
CA VAL A 114 6.75 5.60 -20.15
C VAL A 114 8.20 5.78 -19.73
N ALA A 115 9.14 5.26 -20.52
CA ALA A 115 10.57 5.39 -20.24
C ALA A 115 11.03 6.86 -20.28
N GLU A 116 10.58 7.63 -21.26
CA GLU A 116 10.86 9.08 -21.39
C GLU A 116 10.31 9.87 -20.20
N SER A 117 9.09 9.55 -19.74
CA SER A 117 8.49 10.19 -18.56
C SER A 117 9.33 9.95 -17.30
N ILE A 118 9.74 8.70 -17.06
CA ILE A 118 10.58 8.35 -15.91
C ILE A 118 11.96 9.03 -16.01
N TYR A 119 12.56 9.03 -17.21
CA TYR A 119 13.82 9.71 -17.48
C TYR A 119 13.72 11.20 -17.18
N GLN A 120 12.73 11.90 -17.75
CA GLN A 120 12.55 13.34 -17.59
C GLN A 120 12.33 13.71 -16.12
N GLY A 121 11.49 12.96 -15.40
CA GLY A 121 11.23 13.22 -13.98
C GLY A 121 12.48 13.02 -13.11
N THR A 122 13.30 12.02 -13.47
CA THR A 122 14.58 11.78 -12.79
C THR A 122 15.59 12.88 -13.07
N VAL A 123 15.69 13.36 -14.32
CA VAL A 123 16.53 14.50 -14.69
C VAL A 123 16.09 15.76 -13.93
N ASN A 124 14.79 16.07 -13.90
CA ASN A 124 14.25 17.22 -13.19
C ASN A 124 14.63 17.18 -11.69
N TYR A 125 14.48 16.02 -11.05
CA TYR A 125 14.89 15.81 -9.66
C TYR A 125 16.41 16.01 -9.46
N LEU A 126 17.25 15.42 -10.31
CA LEU A 126 18.71 15.53 -10.20
C LEU A 126 19.17 16.97 -10.40
N VAL A 127 18.65 17.68 -11.41
CA VAL A 127 18.99 19.08 -11.68
C VAL A 127 18.61 19.96 -10.48
N GLN A 128 17.42 19.77 -9.91
CA GLN A 128 17.00 20.51 -8.73
C GLN A 128 17.94 20.24 -7.55
N LYS A 129 18.21 18.97 -7.25
CA LYS A 129 19.10 18.55 -6.15
C LYS A 129 20.51 19.13 -6.29
N TYR A 130 21.10 19.11 -7.49
CA TYR A 130 22.44 19.65 -7.71
C TYR A 130 22.47 21.18 -7.69
N SER A 131 21.42 21.86 -8.15
CA SER A 131 21.31 23.32 -8.06
C SER A 131 21.19 23.79 -6.61
N GLU A 132 20.42 23.09 -5.78
CA GLU A 132 20.28 23.40 -4.35
C GLU A 132 21.59 23.19 -3.57
N ARG A 133 22.36 22.14 -3.91
CA ARG A 133 23.70 21.90 -3.34
C ARG A 133 24.72 22.98 -3.74
N GLY A 134 24.73 23.41 -5.00
CA GLY A 134 25.57 24.51 -5.47
C GLY A 134 25.24 25.83 -4.76
N ALA A 135 23.95 26.11 -4.59
CA ALA A 135 23.48 27.31 -3.90
C ALA A 135 23.66 27.26 -2.37
N GLN A 136 23.83 26.08 -1.75
CA GLN A 136 24.21 25.96 -0.34
C GLN A 136 25.72 26.18 -0.13
N GLY A 137 26.57 25.73 -1.05
CA GLY A 137 28.01 26.01 -1.02
C GLY A 137 28.37 27.50 -1.15
N GLU A 138 27.49 28.31 -1.75
CA GLU A 138 27.63 29.77 -1.82
C GLU A 138 26.95 30.52 -0.66
N ARG A 139 26.09 29.86 0.13
CA ARG A 139 25.30 30.48 1.22
C ARG A 139 25.95 30.39 2.61
N ASP A 140 27.06 29.66 2.76
CA ASP A 140 27.82 29.58 4.02
C ASP A 140 28.64 30.87 4.33
N GLU A 141 28.60 31.90 3.47
CA GLU A 141 29.33 33.17 3.67
C GLU A 141 28.47 34.40 4.04
N GLN A 142 27.15 34.32 4.24
CA GLN A 142 26.34 35.50 4.63
C GLN A 142 25.23 35.22 5.66
N PRO A 143 25.02 36.10 6.66
CA PRO A 143 24.11 35.86 7.78
C PRO A 143 22.64 36.08 7.40
N ALA A 144 21.78 35.20 7.93
CA ALA A 144 20.34 35.17 7.69
C ALA A 144 19.56 36.29 8.39
N VAL A 145 18.59 36.88 7.68
CA VAL A 145 17.56 37.76 8.23
C VAL A 145 16.20 37.05 8.16
N SER A 146 15.53 36.97 9.30
CA SER A 146 14.20 36.37 9.46
C SER A 146 13.09 37.36 9.12
N SER A 147 12.04 36.90 8.44
CA SER A 147 10.71 37.52 8.55
C SER A 147 9.63 36.45 8.39
N GLY A 148 8.77 36.35 9.40
CA GLY A 148 7.61 35.48 9.43
C GLY A 148 6.38 36.09 8.73
N GLY A 149 5.34 35.26 8.61
CA GLY A 149 4.00 35.64 8.20
C GLY A 149 3.05 34.46 8.36
N ALA A 150 1.99 34.66 9.13
CA ALA A 150 1.06 33.63 9.60
C ALA A 150 -0.33 33.73 8.94
N ALA A 151 -1.02 32.57 8.97
CA ALA A 151 -2.45 32.35 9.20
C ALA A 151 -3.51 32.56 8.09
N GLY A 152 -4.49 31.63 8.12
CA GLY A 152 -5.83 31.68 7.52
C GLY A 152 -6.32 30.26 7.16
N GLN A 153 -6.92 29.50 8.09
CA GLN A 153 -8.38 29.33 8.33
C GLN A 153 -9.15 28.78 7.10
N THR A 154 -10.13 27.88 7.16
CA THR A 154 -10.92 27.14 8.16
C THR A 154 -11.79 26.19 7.34
N GLY A 155 -12.06 24.97 7.82
CA GLY A 155 -13.06 24.08 7.23
C GLY A 155 -13.53 23.09 8.29
N SER A 156 -14.48 23.52 9.12
CA SER A 156 -15.17 22.67 10.08
C SER A 156 -16.30 21.96 9.38
N THR A 157 -16.18 20.67 9.11
CA THR A 157 -17.31 19.81 8.78
C THR A 157 -17.12 18.44 9.45
N SER A 158 -18.18 17.97 10.09
CA SER A 158 -18.16 16.85 11.02
C SER A 158 -17.94 15.52 10.29
N ALA A 159 -16.76 14.94 10.48
CA ALA A 159 -16.40 13.61 10.00
C ALA A 159 -17.23 12.52 10.69
N VAL A 160 -17.54 11.45 9.95
CA VAL A 160 -17.83 10.16 10.58
C VAL A 160 -16.48 9.52 10.93
N ASN A 161 -15.99 9.82 12.12
CA ASN A 161 -14.88 9.11 12.73
C ASN A 161 -15.35 7.66 13.02
N PRO A 162 -14.61 6.60 12.66
CA PRO A 162 -14.90 5.23 13.12
C PRO A 162 -15.13 5.14 14.63
N GLU A 163 -14.50 6.03 15.42
CA GLU A 163 -14.72 6.16 16.87
C GLU A 163 -16.06 6.83 17.26
N THR A 164 -16.70 7.54 16.32
CA THR A 164 -18.08 8.08 16.47
C THR A 164 -19.15 7.14 15.91
N LEU A 165 -18.73 6.11 15.17
CA LEU A 165 -19.61 5.12 14.57
C LEU A 165 -20.08 4.14 15.66
N ARG A 166 -21.32 4.31 16.14
CA ARG A 166 -21.91 3.37 17.10
C ARG A 166 -22.38 2.12 16.38
N LEU A 167 -21.51 1.12 16.32
CA LEU A 167 -21.86 -0.22 15.85
C LEU A 167 -22.96 -0.82 16.72
N LYS A 168 -23.95 -1.47 16.10
CA LYS A 168 -24.94 -2.25 16.85
C LYS A 168 -24.29 -3.51 17.41
N PRO A 169 -24.87 -4.11 18.46
CA PRO A 169 -24.43 -5.41 18.95
C PRO A 169 -24.31 -6.44 17.82
N GLY A 170 -23.12 -7.03 17.66
CA GLY A 170 -22.82 -8.01 16.64
C GLY A 170 -22.34 -7.45 15.30
N GLU A 171 -22.29 -6.12 15.13
CA GLU A 171 -21.71 -5.49 13.94
C GLU A 171 -20.19 -5.30 14.09
N ALA A 172 -19.48 -5.40 12.97
CA ALA A 172 -18.08 -5.04 12.85
C ALA A 172 -17.83 -4.29 11.53
N ILE A 173 -16.70 -3.58 11.44
CA ILE A 173 -16.25 -2.94 10.21
C ILE A 173 -15.28 -3.90 9.51
N LEU A 174 -15.58 -4.21 8.25
CA LEU A 174 -14.69 -4.93 7.34
C LEU A 174 -14.13 -3.93 6.32
N TYR A 175 -12.86 -4.02 5.97
CA TYR A 175 -12.24 -3.09 5.02
C TYR A 175 -11.98 -3.76 3.68
N PHE A 176 -12.48 -3.18 2.59
CA PHE A 176 -12.32 -3.67 1.22
C PHE A 176 -11.75 -2.58 0.32
N ALA A 177 -11.29 -2.94 -0.89
CA ALA A 177 -10.77 -1.96 -1.83
C ALA A 177 -11.91 -1.10 -2.41
N SER A 178 -11.71 0.22 -2.50
CA SER A 178 -12.56 1.12 -3.29
C SER A 178 -12.54 0.74 -4.77
N ILE A 179 -13.47 1.23 -5.59
CA ILE A 179 -13.42 1.04 -7.06
C ILE A 179 -12.76 2.21 -7.79
N ASP A 180 -12.50 3.29 -7.08
CA ASP A 180 -11.81 4.45 -7.62
C ASP A 180 -10.31 4.17 -7.83
N ASN A 181 -9.72 5.05 -8.64
CA ASN A 181 -8.29 5.02 -8.93
C ASN A 181 -7.41 5.50 -7.76
N ASP A 182 -8.01 5.81 -6.60
CA ASP A 182 -7.24 6.15 -5.41
C ASP A 182 -6.77 4.90 -4.66
N ASP A 183 -7.24 3.70 -5.01
CA ASP A 183 -6.78 2.43 -4.44
C ASP A 183 -6.87 2.38 -2.90
N ASN A 184 -7.84 3.04 -2.26
CA ASN A 184 -7.92 3.07 -0.80
C ASN A 184 -8.72 1.88 -0.26
N LEU A 185 -8.69 1.71 1.07
CA LEU A 185 -9.61 0.81 1.76
C LEU A 185 -10.82 1.59 2.25
N GLN A 186 -12.01 1.11 1.92
CA GLN A 186 -13.28 1.66 2.39
C GLN A 186 -13.96 0.70 3.37
N PRO A 187 -14.65 1.23 4.40
CA PRO A 187 -15.33 0.43 5.40
C PRO A 187 -16.66 -0.11 4.88
N GLU A 188 -16.97 -1.36 5.23
CA GLU A 188 -18.29 -1.96 5.13
C GLU A 188 -18.72 -2.45 6.53
N ILE A 189 -19.82 -1.92 7.05
CA ILE A 189 -20.39 -2.40 8.32
C ILE A 189 -21.16 -3.68 8.04
N ARG A 190 -20.85 -4.74 8.78
CA ARG A 190 -21.51 -6.04 8.63
C ARG A 190 -21.90 -6.63 9.97
N LEU A 191 -23.09 -7.21 10.03
CA LEU A 191 -23.48 -8.11 11.12
C LEU A 191 -22.66 -9.39 11.01
N ILE A 192 -21.89 -9.70 12.05
CA ILE A 192 -21.01 -10.87 12.12
C ILE A 192 -21.72 -11.99 12.89
N PRO A 193 -22.11 -13.10 12.24
CA PRO A 193 -22.79 -14.20 12.90
C PRO A 193 -21.98 -14.76 14.08
N GLY A 194 -22.61 -14.85 15.25
CA GLY A 194 -22.01 -15.41 16.46
C GLY A 194 -21.00 -14.48 17.17
N LEU A 195 -20.77 -13.25 16.70
CA LEU A 195 -19.79 -12.34 17.33
C LEU A 195 -20.13 -12.04 18.80
N MET A 196 -21.42 -11.88 19.12
CA MET A 196 -21.92 -11.63 20.47
C MET A 196 -21.81 -12.85 21.41
N GLU A 197 -21.64 -14.05 20.86
CA GLU A 197 -21.59 -15.30 21.60
C GLU A 197 -20.15 -15.73 21.92
N LYS A 198 -19.14 -15.11 21.28
CA LYS A 198 -17.72 -15.47 21.44
C LYS A 198 -17.03 -14.64 22.51
N THR A 199 -16.28 -15.32 23.35
CA THR A 199 -15.65 -14.71 24.53
C THR A 199 -14.18 -14.35 24.32
N SER A 200 -13.47 -15.01 23.40
CA SER A 200 -12.03 -14.75 23.19
C SER A 200 -11.75 -13.91 21.95
N LEU A 201 -10.73 -13.04 22.03
CA LEU A 201 -10.24 -12.22 20.92
C LEU A 201 -9.89 -13.06 19.69
N SER A 202 -9.29 -14.23 19.87
CA SER A 202 -8.97 -15.16 18.78
C SER A 202 -10.22 -15.66 18.04
N GLN A 203 -11.30 -15.96 18.77
CA GLN A 203 -12.55 -16.43 18.16
C GLN A 203 -13.25 -15.29 17.40
N GLN A 204 -13.26 -14.08 17.96
CA GLN A 204 -13.80 -12.90 17.27
C GLN A 204 -13.02 -12.62 15.97
N ALA A 205 -11.68 -12.68 16.03
CA ALA A 205 -10.81 -12.53 14.87
C ALA A 205 -11.10 -13.56 13.76
N LEU A 206 -11.31 -14.83 14.12
CA LEU A 206 -11.66 -15.88 13.16
C LEU A 206 -13.02 -15.62 12.49
N LEU A 207 -14.02 -15.10 13.23
CA LEU A 207 -15.32 -14.74 12.65
C LEU A 207 -15.20 -13.56 11.67
N LEU A 208 -14.48 -12.51 12.05
CA LEU A 208 -14.26 -11.36 11.18
C LEU A 208 -13.48 -11.76 9.91
N LEU A 209 -12.44 -12.60 10.04
CA LEU A 209 -11.69 -13.12 8.89
C LEU A 209 -12.58 -13.97 7.97
N ALA A 210 -13.44 -14.82 8.53
CA ALA A 210 -14.36 -15.62 7.73
C ALA A 210 -15.30 -14.73 6.90
N GLU A 211 -15.81 -13.64 7.47
CA GLU A 211 -16.64 -12.68 6.74
C GLU A 211 -15.83 -11.83 5.74
N LEU A 212 -14.60 -11.44 6.08
CA LEU A 212 -13.72 -10.70 5.18
C LEU A 212 -13.36 -11.53 3.93
N ILE A 213 -13.07 -12.82 4.10
CA ILE A 213 -12.72 -13.75 3.02
C ILE A 213 -13.89 -13.99 2.06
N LYS A 214 -15.14 -13.90 2.52
CA LYS A 214 -16.32 -13.94 1.64
C LYS A 214 -16.36 -12.77 0.66
N GLY A 215 -15.65 -11.68 0.98
CA GLY A 215 -15.64 -10.46 0.21
C GLY A 215 -16.77 -9.50 0.58
N PRO A 216 -16.88 -8.39 -0.17
CA PRO A 216 -17.93 -7.38 -0.01
C PRO A 216 -19.34 -7.95 -0.17
N GLY A 217 -20.34 -7.24 0.36
CA GLY A 217 -21.73 -7.66 0.23
C GLY A 217 -22.20 -7.67 -1.24
N PRO A 218 -23.27 -8.41 -1.59
CA PRO A 218 -23.72 -8.54 -2.99
C PRO A 218 -24.20 -7.23 -3.63
N GLN A 219 -24.51 -6.21 -2.82
CA GLN A 219 -24.88 -4.87 -3.27
C GLN A 219 -23.73 -3.86 -3.09
N SER A 220 -22.59 -4.31 -2.58
CA SER A 220 -21.42 -3.49 -2.37
C SER A 220 -20.72 -3.27 -3.69
N VAL A 221 -20.33 -2.01 -3.94
CA VAL A 221 -19.48 -1.67 -5.09
C VAL A 221 -18.01 -2.00 -4.81
N LEU A 222 -17.65 -2.29 -3.56
CA LEU A 222 -16.27 -2.53 -3.16
C LEU A 222 -15.71 -3.82 -3.76
N VAL A 223 -14.40 -3.96 -3.72
CA VAL A 223 -13.69 -5.10 -4.31
C VAL A 223 -12.94 -5.90 -3.24
N ALA A 224 -13.04 -7.23 -3.36
CA ALA A 224 -12.37 -8.15 -2.48
C ALA A 224 -10.83 -8.00 -2.58
N THR A 225 -10.18 -7.95 -1.42
CA THR A 225 -8.73 -7.82 -1.27
C THR A 225 -8.06 -9.15 -0.93
N VAL A 226 -8.80 -10.08 -0.33
CA VAL A 226 -8.36 -11.41 0.06
C VAL A 226 -9.00 -12.44 -0.88
N PRO A 227 -8.24 -13.42 -1.40
CA PRO A 227 -8.80 -14.50 -2.21
C PRO A 227 -9.86 -15.29 -1.46
N SER A 228 -10.99 -15.60 -2.09
CA SER A 228 -12.08 -16.38 -1.48
C SER A 228 -11.69 -17.80 -1.09
N ALA A 229 -10.61 -18.33 -1.69
CA ALA A 229 -10.04 -19.62 -1.35
C ALA A 229 -9.15 -19.60 -0.09
N ALA A 230 -8.79 -18.41 0.43
CA ALA A 230 -7.93 -18.28 1.59
C ALA A 230 -8.52 -18.98 2.81
N LYS A 231 -7.68 -19.66 3.59
CA LYS A 231 -8.09 -20.34 4.84
C LYS A 231 -7.16 -19.96 5.96
N VAL A 232 -7.72 -19.91 7.16
CA VAL A 232 -6.98 -19.64 8.40
C VAL A 232 -6.76 -20.96 9.12
N ASN A 233 -5.49 -21.30 9.40
CA ASN A 233 -5.10 -22.46 10.20
C ASN A 233 -5.30 -22.20 11.70
N SER A 234 -4.87 -21.03 12.17
CA SER A 234 -4.93 -20.70 13.59
C SER A 234 -4.92 -19.20 13.86
N ALA A 235 -5.48 -18.82 15.01
CA ALA A 235 -5.44 -17.48 15.56
C ALA A 235 -5.13 -17.55 17.05
N ARG A 236 -4.15 -16.76 17.51
CA ARG A 236 -3.79 -16.66 18.93
C ARG A 236 -3.40 -15.23 19.28
N VAL A 237 -3.75 -14.76 20.47
CA VAL A 237 -3.38 -13.44 20.97
C VAL A 237 -2.41 -13.61 22.12
N ASP A 238 -1.32 -12.83 22.10
CA ASP A 238 -0.37 -12.79 23.21
C ASP A 238 -0.78 -11.79 24.32
N ALA A 239 0.01 -11.73 25.39
CA ALA A 239 -0.25 -10.84 26.52
C ALA A 239 -0.19 -9.34 26.17
N ASN A 240 0.39 -8.97 25.02
CA ASN A 240 0.51 -7.58 24.57
C ASN A 240 -0.61 -7.20 23.58
N GLY A 241 -1.57 -8.09 23.33
CA GLY A 241 -2.64 -7.87 22.36
C GLY A 241 -2.17 -8.01 20.91
N ILE A 242 -1.06 -8.72 20.65
CA ILE A 242 -0.64 -9.03 19.28
C ILE A 242 -1.34 -10.31 18.81
N LEU A 243 -2.18 -10.17 17.80
CA LEU A 243 -2.90 -11.28 17.18
C LEU A 243 -1.99 -11.96 16.13
N MET A 244 -1.55 -13.18 16.42
CA MET A 244 -0.86 -14.05 15.46
C MET A 244 -1.88 -14.87 14.67
N ILE A 245 -1.93 -14.65 13.36
CA ILE A 245 -2.77 -15.38 12.40
C ILE A 245 -1.90 -16.20 11.47
N ASP A 246 -2.18 -17.50 11.38
CA ASP A 246 -1.59 -18.37 10.37
C ASP A 246 -2.60 -18.71 9.29
N PHE A 247 -2.29 -18.42 8.03
CA PHE A 247 -3.07 -18.83 6.86
C PHE A 247 -2.49 -20.08 6.21
N THR A 248 -3.30 -20.82 5.45
CA THR A 248 -2.80 -21.85 4.53
C THR A 248 -2.09 -21.19 3.34
N ASP A 249 -1.36 -22.01 2.55
CA ASP A 249 -0.79 -21.56 1.28
C ASP A 249 -1.85 -21.06 0.26
N ASP A 250 -3.15 -21.37 0.48
CA ASP A 250 -4.25 -20.91 -0.39
C ASP A 250 -4.32 -19.38 -0.49
N LEU A 251 -3.93 -18.66 0.58
CA LEU A 251 -3.85 -17.20 0.55
C LEU A 251 -2.83 -16.72 -0.49
N VAL A 252 -1.72 -17.43 -0.67
CA VAL A 252 -0.65 -17.06 -1.61
C VAL A 252 -0.95 -17.57 -3.02
N THR A 253 -1.44 -18.80 -3.16
CA THR A 253 -1.71 -19.41 -4.47
C THR A 253 -2.94 -18.81 -5.14
N GLY A 254 -3.93 -18.38 -4.36
CA GLY A 254 -5.11 -17.67 -4.85
C GLY A 254 -4.89 -16.17 -5.06
N PHE A 255 -3.73 -15.62 -4.67
CA PHE A 255 -3.48 -14.18 -4.78
C PHE A 255 -3.14 -13.78 -6.21
N GLN A 256 -4.01 -12.98 -6.80
CA GLN A 256 -3.82 -12.37 -8.12
C GLN A 256 -3.78 -10.86 -7.93
N GLY A 257 -2.58 -10.27 -7.97
CA GLY A 257 -2.43 -8.83 -7.82
C GLY A 257 -0.98 -8.36 -7.80
N GLY A 258 -0.79 -7.06 -8.03
CA GLY A 258 0.51 -6.37 -7.95
C GLY A 258 0.87 -5.95 -6.52
N GLY A 259 1.91 -5.10 -6.39
CA GLY A 259 2.39 -4.68 -5.07
C GLY A 259 1.34 -3.88 -4.29
N ARG A 260 0.62 -3.01 -5.00
CA ARG A 260 -0.47 -2.24 -4.39
C ARG A 260 -1.63 -3.14 -3.93
N SER A 261 -2.00 -4.16 -4.70
CA SER A 261 -3.01 -5.13 -4.25
C SER A 261 -2.55 -5.89 -3.02
N GLU A 262 -1.27 -6.30 -2.96
CA GLU A 262 -0.72 -6.97 -1.78
C GLU A 262 -0.81 -6.07 -0.54
N GLN A 263 -0.48 -4.79 -0.70
CA GLN A 263 -0.61 -3.80 0.38
C GLN A 263 -2.05 -3.69 0.88
N LEU A 264 -3.03 -3.63 -0.03
CA LEU A 264 -4.44 -3.58 0.36
C LEU A 264 -4.91 -4.87 1.01
N ALA A 265 -4.43 -6.03 0.58
CA ALA A 265 -4.75 -7.31 1.22
C ALA A 265 -4.24 -7.37 2.66
N VAL A 266 -2.96 -7.00 2.88
CA VAL A 266 -2.36 -6.94 4.22
C VAL A 266 -3.13 -5.98 5.11
N PHE A 267 -3.34 -4.73 4.67
CA PHE A 267 -3.98 -3.73 5.52
C PHE A 267 -5.50 -3.89 5.64
N SER A 268 -6.16 -4.58 4.70
CA SER A 268 -7.56 -5.00 4.83
C SER A 268 -7.71 -5.97 6.01
N ILE A 269 -6.82 -6.97 6.10
CA ILE A 269 -6.77 -7.90 7.23
C ILE A 269 -6.44 -7.15 8.53
N VAL A 270 -5.36 -6.36 8.53
CA VAL A 270 -4.85 -5.68 9.74
C VAL A 270 -5.85 -4.65 10.28
N ASN A 271 -6.39 -3.78 9.43
CA ASN A 271 -7.33 -2.73 9.87
C ASN A 271 -8.68 -3.31 10.31
N THR A 272 -9.13 -4.43 9.71
CA THR A 272 -10.32 -5.15 10.16
C THR A 272 -10.10 -5.75 11.55
N LEU A 273 -8.98 -6.47 11.75
CA LEU A 273 -8.71 -7.20 13.00
C LEU A 273 -8.35 -6.29 14.17
N THR A 274 -7.65 -5.18 13.92
CA THR A 274 -7.38 -4.15 14.92
C THR A 274 -8.60 -3.30 15.27
N GLY A 275 -9.75 -3.54 14.63
CA GLY A 275 -11.04 -3.02 15.08
C GLY A 275 -11.62 -3.77 16.28
N ILE A 276 -11.05 -4.92 16.64
CA ILE A 276 -11.41 -5.65 17.86
C ILE A 276 -10.69 -5.01 19.05
N GLU A 277 -11.43 -4.57 20.05
CA GLU A 277 -10.88 -3.99 21.29
C GLU A 277 -9.92 -4.98 21.95
N GLY A 278 -8.72 -4.52 22.28
CA GLY A 278 -7.64 -5.35 22.86
C GLY A 278 -6.67 -5.95 21.83
N ILE A 279 -6.89 -5.75 20.53
CA ILE A 279 -5.94 -6.15 19.48
C ILE A 279 -5.13 -4.94 19.01
N ASN A 280 -3.84 -4.91 19.36
CA ASN A 280 -2.94 -3.78 19.12
C ASN A 280 -2.07 -3.92 17.86
N GLY A 281 -2.09 -5.10 17.24
CA GLY A 281 -1.32 -5.42 16.05
C GLY A 281 -1.56 -6.85 15.60
N VAL A 282 -1.17 -7.14 14.35
CA VAL A 282 -1.38 -8.43 13.72
C VAL A 282 -0.07 -8.95 13.17
N LYS A 283 0.25 -10.19 13.53
CA LYS A 283 1.39 -10.94 13.00
C LYS A 283 0.86 -12.01 12.04
N ILE A 284 1.19 -11.91 10.77
CA ILE A 284 0.69 -12.82 9.73
C ILE A 284 1.76 -13.86 9.39
N SER A 285 1.37 -15.13 9.30
CA SER A 285 2.19 -16.21 8.77
C SER A 285 1.44 -17.05 7.73
N ILE A 286 2.18 -17.73 6.87
CA ILE A 286 1.67 -18.66 5.85
C ILE A 286 2.24 -20.05 6.11
N ALA A 287 1.39 -21.00 6.49
CA ALA A 287 1.75 -22.37 6.82
C ALA A 287 2.91 -22.44 7.85
N GLY A 288 2.78 -21.66 8.92
CA GLY A 288 3.74 -21.54 10.02
C GLY A 288 4.93 -20.62 9.74
N ARG A 289 5.03 -20.00 8.56
CA ARG A 289 6.17 -19.17 8.15
C ARG A 289 5.83 -17.69 8.13
N ALA A 290 6.60 -16.88 8.85
CA ALA A 290 6.48 -15.41 8.79
C ALA A 290 7.48 -14.79 7.80
N ASP A 291 8.49 -15.54 7.39
CA ASP A 291 9.57 -15.11 6.51
C ASP A 291 9.17 -15.23 5.02
N VAL A 292 8.01 -14.67 4.67
CA VAL A 292 7.36 -14.85 3.37
C VAL A 292 6.63 -13.57 2.94
N SER A 293 6.06 -13.61 1.73
CA SER A 293 5.24 -12.55 1.14
C SER A 293 4.06 -13.18 0.40
N ILE A 294 2.92 -12.48 0.33
CA ILE A 294 1.69 -12.92 -0.36
C ILE A 294 1.85 -12.69 -1.87
N GLY A 295 2.01 -11.42 -2.25
CA GLY A 295 2.12 -10.91 -3.61
C GLY A 295 3.55 -10.92 -4.15
N GLY A 296 4.54 -10.78 -3.27
CA GLY A 296 5.96 -10.73 -3.61
C GLY A 296 6.58 -9.35 -3.48
N HIS A 297 6.01 -8.48 -2.65
CA HIS A 297 6.43 -7.09 -2.45
C HIS A 297 6.55 -6.73 -0.96
N ILE A 298 5.67 -7.26 -0.10
CA ILE A 298 5.65 -6.98 1.35
C ILE A 298 6.14 -8.17 2.15
N SER A 299 7.07 -7.93 3.07
CA SER A 299 7.56 -8.93 4.02
C SER A 299 6.60 -9.11 5.19
N LEU A 300 6.26 -10.35 5.52
CA LEU A 300 5.41 -10.67 6.69
C LEU A 300 6.21 -10.87 8.00
N GLU A 301 7.50 -10.53 8.00
CA GLU A 301 8.42 -10.71 9.13
C GLU A 301 8.16 -9.79 10.32
N ASP A 302 7.39 -8.73 10.12
CA ASP A 302 7.08 -7.75 11.15
C ASP A 302 5.68 -7.94 11.73
N VAL A 303 5.39 -7.17 12.78
CA VAL A 303 4.04 -7.00 13.31
C VAL A 303 3.43 -5.79 12.63
N PHE A 304 2.31 -5.99 11.96
CA PHE A 304 1.57 -4.91 11.32
C PHE A 304 0.64 -4.22 12.31
N ARG A 305 0.58 -2.90 12.21
CA ARG A 305 -0.35 -2.07 12.98
C ARG A 305 -1.35 -1.41 12.05
N ARG A 306 -2.43 -0.92 12.64
CA ARG A 306 -3.45 -0.16 11.95
C ARG A 306 -2.83 0.98 11.15
N ASN A 307 -3.22 1.10 9.89
CA ASN A 307 -2.71 2.11 8.97
C ASN A 307 -3.88 2.98 8.49
N GLU A 308 -4.06 4.13 9.14
CA GLU A 308 -5.09 5.12 8.82
C GLU A 308 -4.87 5.81 7.47
N ALA A 309 -3.61 5.90 7.00
CA ALA A 309 -3.28 6.62 5.77
C ALA A 309 -3.78 5.91 4.50
N ILE A 310 -4.14 4.63 4.59
CA ILE A 310 -4.71 3.85 3.47
C ILE A 310 -6.23 3.75 3.55
N LEU A 311 -6.84 4.21 4.65
CA LEU A 311 -8.28 4.23 4.79
C LEU A 311 -8.84 5.47 4.12
N GLU A 312 -9.76 5.26 3.18
CA GLU A 312 -10.67 6.29 2.76
C GLU A 312 -11.86 6.27 3.70
N ILE A 313 -11.66 6.95 4.82
CA ILE A 313 -12.76 7.37 5.67
C ILE A 313 -13.32 8.58 4.94
N TRP A 314 -14.48 8.41 4.29
CA TRP A 314 -15.24 9.41 3.53
C TRP A 314 -14.73 10.84 3.78
N LYS A 315 -13.80 11.27 2.93
CA LYS A 315 -13.37 12.66 2.86
C LYS A 315 -14.27 13.28 1.81
N GLU A 316 -15.19 14.14 2.25
CA GLU A 316 -15.87 15.06 1.33
C GLU A 316 -14.87 16.11 0.82
#